data_AF-A0A949KXN5-F1
#
_entry.id   AF-A0A949KXN5-F1
#
_cell.length_a   1.000
_cell.length_b   1.000
_cell.length_c   1.000
_cell.angle_alpha   90.00
_cell.angle_beta   90.00
_cell.angle_gamma   90.00
#
_symmetry.space_group_name_H-M   'P 1'
#
loop_
_entity.id
_entity.type
_entity.pdbx_description
1 polymer ?
#
loop_
_entity_poly.entity_id
_entity_poly.type
_entity_poly.pdbx_seq_one_letter_code
_entity_poly.pdbx_strand_id
1 'polypeptide(L)'
;MSASEQKDILGELFRGDQYVTDIPGLEELDSLIHACLPSAAPKPKPRKNILPLKAKAGASRKKTTHYLREDVFDGLTQAKLILKRLLPDGSKGRASKSNLVNYAVNTLLREIEEKGVDSAVIKTILEKKLK
;
A
#
# COMPACT_ATOMS: atom_id res chain seq x y z
N MET A 1 -37.69 31.34 3.69
CA MET A 1 -36.75 30.41 3.02
C MET A 1 -35.80 31.23 2.18
N SER A 2 -34.55 31.38 2.59
CA SER A 2 -33.52 32.01 1.78
C SER A 2 -32.23 31.22 1.97
N ALA A 3 -31.98 30.33 1.00
CA ALA A 3 -30.78 29.51 0.95
C ALA A 3 -29.57 30.46 0.75
N SER A 4 -28.61 30.41 1.66
CA SER A 4 -27.32 31.05 1.49
C SER A 4 -26.57 30.34 0.37
N GLU A 5 -26.37 31.02 -0.75
CA GLU A 5 -25.47 30.58 -1.82
C GLU A 5 -24.04 30.50 -1.25
N GLN A 6 -23.60 29.29 -0.93
CA GLN A 6 -22.19 29.02 -0.63
C GLN A 6 -21.39 29.27 -1.90
N LYS A 7 -20.70 30.42 -1.95
CA LYS A 7 -19.71 30.71 -2.98
C LYS A 7 -18.58 29.69 -2.86
N ASP A 8 -18.37 28.93 -3.92
CA ASP A 8 -17.32 27.93 -4.00
C ASP A 8 -15.97 28.61 -4.25
N ILE A 9 -15.32 28.99 -3.14
CA ILE A 9 -14.04 29.69 -3.10
C ILE A 9 -12.96 28.89 -3.84
N LEU A 10 -13.02 27.56 -3.78
CA LEU A 10 -12.05 26.69 -4.44
C LEU A 10 -12.34 26.60 -5.94
N GLY A 11 -13.62 26.55 -6.33
CA GLY A 11 -14.03 26.63 -7.73
C GLY A 11 -13.67 27.96 -8.41
N GLU A 12 -13.48 29.04 -7.65
CA GLU A 12 -13.01 30.34 -8.15
C GLU A 12 -11.49 30.39 -8.27
N LEU A 13 -10.76 29.83 -7.29
CA LEU A 13 -9.29 29.80 -7.29
C LEU A 13 -8.68 28.91 -8.39
N PHE A 14 -9.39 27.84 -8.79
CA PHE A 14 -8.94 26.89 -9.81
C PHE A 14 -9.60 27.10 -11.18
N ARG A 15 -10.51 28.07 -11.32
CA ARG A 15 -10.85 28.64 -12.62
C ARG A 15 -9.65 29.46 -13.06
N GLY A 16 -8.85 28.92 -13.98
CA GLY A 16 -7.61 29.50 -14.49
C GLY A 16 -7.77 30.81 -15.28
N ASP A 17 -8.54 31.75 -14.74
CA ASP A 17 -8.85 33.07 -15.29
C ASP A 17 -8.15 34.19 -14.50
N GLN A 18 -7.04 33.88 -13.82
CA GLN A 18 -6.01 34.90 -13.61
C GLN A 18 -5.22 34.99 -14.90
N TYR A 19 -5.68 35.91 -15.76
CA TYR A 19 -4.95 36.51 -16.85
C TYR A 19 -3.60 37.02 -16.34
N VAL A 20 -2.61 36.12 -16.27
CA VAL A 20 -1.20 36.48 -16.31
C VAL A 20 -0.82 36.63 -17.79
N THR A 21 -1.58 37.42 -18.53
CA THR A 21 -1.31 37.68 -19.95
C THR A 21 -0.58 38.99 -20.16
N ASP A 22 -0.58 39.90 -19.18
CA ASP A 22 0.03 41.22 -19.33
C ASP A 22 1.12 41.48 -18.27
N ILE A 23 2.12 40.60 -18.19
CA ILE A 23 3.41 40.98 -17.57
C ILE A 23 4.27 41.59 -18.69
N PRO A 24 4.47 42.92 -18.72
CA PRO A 24 5.35 43.54 -19.69
C PRO A 24 6.77 42.97 -19.55
N GLY A 25 7.32 42.47 -20.66
CA GLY A 25 8.63 41.79 -20.71
C GLY A 25 8.57 40.25 -20.62
N LEU A 26 7.39 39.64 -20.41
CA LEU A 26 7.25 38.19 -20.46
C LEU A 26 7.57 37.63 -21.86
N GLU A 27 7.15 38.35 -22.91
CA GLU A 27 7.45 38.00 -24.30
C GLU A 27 8.96 38.05 -24.61
N GLU A 28 9.66 39.02 -24.02
CA GLU A 28 11.11 39.17 -24.18
C GLU A 28 11.86 38.05 -23.45
N LEU A 29 11.40 37.69 -22.25
CA LEU A 29 11.94 36.56 -21.49
C LEU A 29 11.69 35.24 -22.22
N ASP A 30 10.49 35.02 -22.76
CA ASP A 30 10.14 33.82 -23.52
C ASP A 30 11.00 33.71 -24.80
N SER A 31 11.22 34.85 -25.48
CA SER A 31 12.14 34.94 -26.61
C SER A 31 13.59 34.60 -26.24
N LEU A 32 14.07 35.04 -25.07
CA LEU A 32 15.41 34.75 -24.59
C LEU A 32 15.58 33.27 -24.21
N ILE A 33 14.56 32.68 -23.56
CA ILE A 33 14.52 31.26 -23.21
C ILE A 33 14.58 30.40 -24.49
N HIS A 34 13.82 30.77 -25.51
CA HIS A 34 13.83 30.08 -26.80
C HIS A 34 15.14 30.25 -27.58
N ALA A 35 15.86 31.35 -27.40
CA ALA A 35 17.16 31.59 -28.03
C ALA A 35 18.32 30.85 -27.34
N CYS A 36 18.25 30.67 -26.02
CA CYS A 36 19.32 30.01 -25.24
C CYS A 36 19.19 28.48 -25.18
N LEU A 37 18.01 27.93 -25.44
CA LEU A 37 17.82 26.48 -25.51
C LEU A 37 18.14 25.97 -26.92
N PRO A 38 19.02 24.96 -27.09
CA PRO A 38 19.23 24.36 -28.40
C PRO A 38 17.88 23.87 -28.92
N SER A 39 17.53 24.27 -30.14
CA SER A 39 16.27 23.93 -30.81
C SER A 39 16.06 22.42 -30.78
N ALA A 40 15.34 21.95 -29.76
CA ALA A 40 14.83 20.62 -29.72
C ALA A 40 13.65 20.64 -30.68
N ALA A 41 13.92 20.29 -31.94
CA ALA A 41 12.90 19.93 -32.91
C ALA A 41 11.79 19.16 -32.17
N PRO A 42 10.50 19.48 -32.39
CA PRO A 42 9.41 18.93 -31.59
C PRO A 42 9.43 17.41 -31.70
N LYS A 43 10.06 16.76 -30.72
CA LYS A 43 10.00 15.32 -30.61
C LYS A 43 8.53 15.01 -30.43
N PRO A 44 7.94 14.13 -31.26
CA PRO A 44 6.54 13.77 -31.11
C PRO A 44 6.35 13.35 -29.66
N LYS A 45 5.46 14.04 -28.94
CA LYS A 45 5.14 13.73 -27.55
C LYS A 45 4.96 12.21 -27.48
N PRO A 46 5.76 11.46 -26.70
CA PRO A 46 5.56 10.03 -26.61
C PRO A 46 4.14 9.86 -26.13
N ARG A 47 3.28 9.29 -26.99
CA ARG A 47 1.94 8.89 -26.60
C ARG A 47 2.18 8.03 -25.38
N LYS A 48 1.73 8.49 -24.22
CA LYS A 48 1.75 7.67 -23.01
C LYS A 48 0.91 6.46 -23.39
N ASN A 49 1.56 5.36 -23.75
CA ASN A 49 0.94 4.07 -23.86
C ASN A 49 0.55 3.74 -22.43
N ILE A 50 -0.60 4.28 -21.99
CA ILE A 50 -1.24 3.90 -20.75
C ILE A 50 -1.66 2.46 -21.03
N LEU A 51 -0.75 1.53 -20.73
CA LEU A 51 -1.06 0.12 -20.70
C LEU A 51 -2.33 0.02 -19.87
N PRO A 52 -3.40 -0.62 -20.38
CA PRO A 52 -4.61 -0.77 -19.61
C PRO A 52 -4.20 -1.43 -18.30
N LEU A 53 -4.33 -0.71 -17.18
CA LEU A 53 -4.22 -1.32 -15.86
C LEU A 53 -5.32 -2.38 -15.87
N LYS A 54 -4.94 -3.63 -16.09
CA LYS A 54 -5.80 -4.76 -15.78
C LYS A 54 -6.06 -4.62 -14.30
N ALA A 55 -7.22 -4.05 -13.95
CA ALA A 55 -7.78 -4.18 -12.63
C ALA A 55 -7.85 -5.68 -12.41
N LYS A 56 -6.86 -6.23 -11.68
CA LYS A 56 -6.92 -7.62 -11.27
C LYS A 56 -8.21 -7.71 -10.50
N ALA A 57 -9.19 -8.42 -11.06
CA ALA A 57 -10.33 -8.95 -10.34
C ALA A 57 -9.79 -9.97 -9.33
N GLY A 58 -9.06 -9.47 -8.34
CA GLY A 58 -8.50 -10.23 -7.25
C GLY A 58 -9.55 -10.26 -6.16
N ALA A 59 -9.88 -11.46 -5.70
CA ALA A 59 -10.75 -11.66 -4.53
C ALA A 59 -10.41 -10.62 -3.45
N SER A 60 -11.42 -9.88 -3.00
CA SER A 60 -11.25 -8.84 -2.00
C SER A 60 -10.75 -9.49 -0.70
N ARG A 61 -9.45 -9.34 -0.44
CA ARG A 61 -8.84 -9.90 0.77
C ARG A 61 -9.35 -9.11 1.96
N LYS A 62 -10.15 -9.75 2.81
CA LYS A 62 -10.53 -9.19 4.12
C LYS A 62 -9.25 -9.02 4.96
N LYS A 63 -9.02 -7.80 5.43
CA LYS A 63 -7.90 -7.47 6.33
C LYS A 63 -8.44 -7.49 7.76
N THR A 64 -7.73 -8.17 8.63
CA THR A 64 -8.05 -8.24 10.06
C THR A 64 -6.77 -7.97 10.84
N THR A 65 -6.89 -7.22 11.93
CA THR A 65 -5.78 -6.92 12.84
C THR A 65 -5.90 -7.84 14.05
N HIS A 66 -4.86 -8.62 14.33
CA HIS A 66 -4.77 -9.47 15.51
C HIS A 66 -3.80 -8.85 16.51
N TYR A 67 -4.26 -8.62 17.73
CA TYR A 67 -3.40 -8.14 18.82
C TYR A 67 -2.60 -9.31 19.36
N LEU A 68 -1.27 -9.16 19.33
CA LEU A 68 -0.32 -10.11 19.88
C LEU A 68 0.38 -9.45 21.06
N ARG A 69 0.85 -10.25 22.01
CA ARG A 69 1.75 -9.77 23.05
C ARG A 69 3.08 -9.33 22.43
N GLU A 70 3.73 -8.35 23.06
CA GLU A 70 4.97 -7.74 22.55
C GLU A 70 6.09 -8.77 22.37
N ASP A 71 6.29 -9.66 23.36
CA ASP A 71 7.22 -10.78 23.33
C ASP A 71 7.03 -11.68 22.09
N VAL A 72 5.78 -11.99 21.77
CA VAL A 72 5.43 -12.79 20.59
C VAL A 72 5.72 -12.03 19.29
N PHE A 73 5.46 -10.74 19.26
CA PHE A 73 5.71 -9.91 18.08
C PHE A 73 7.20 -9.77 17.75
N ASP A 74 8.04 -9.63 18.77
CA ASP A 74 9.49 -9.59 18.62
C ASP A 74 10.04 -10.94 18.17
N GLY A 75 9.54 -12.03 18.76
CA GLY A 75 9.83 -13.39 18.32
C GLY A 75 9.48 -13.62 16.84
N LEU A 76 8.33 -13.13 16.38
CA LEU A 76 7.93 -13.20 14.96
C LEU A 76 8.88 -12.40 14.05
N THR A 77 9.39 -11.27 14.53
CA THR A 77 10.34 -10.44 13.77
C THR A 77 11.68 -11.16 13.61
N GLN A 78 12.18 -11.77 14.68
CA GLN A 78 13.39 -12.59 14.63
C GLN A 78 13.21 -13.83 13.74
N ALA A 79 12.10 -14.56 13.92
CA ALA A 79 11.78 -15.74 13.11
C ALA A 79 11.71 -15.41 11.61
N LYS A 80 11.12 -14.26 11.24
CA LYS A 80 11.11 -13.77 9.85
C LYS A 80 12.52 -13.58 9.30
N LEU A 81 13.45 -13.02 10.08
CA LEU A 81 14.82 -12.80 9.63
C LEU A 81 15.54 -14.13 9.40
N ILE A 82 15.37 -15.09 10.30
CA ILE A 82 15.92 -16.44 10.16
C ILE A 82 15.34 -17.11 8.91
N LEU A 83 14.03 -17.09 8.74
CA LEU A 83 13.36 -17.70 7.59
C LEU A 83 13.82 -17.09 6.25
N LYS A 84 14.07 -15.77 6.21
CA LYS A 84 14.61 -15.11 5.03
C LYS A 84 16.04 -15.51 4.69
N ARG A 85 16.85 -15.92 5.68
CA ARG A 85 18.21 -16.44 5.44
C ARG A 85 18.18 -17.85 4.88
N LEU A 86 17.20 -18.65 5.27
CA LEU A 86 17.03 -20.04 4.82
C LEU A 86 16.38 -20.15 3.43
N LEU A 87 15.61 -19.16 3.02
CA LEU A 87 14.87 -19.19 1.75
C LEU A 87 15.70 -18.65 0.57
N PRO A 88 15.58 -19.28 -0.61
CA PRO A 88 16.20 -18.77 -1.84
C PRO A 88 15.62 -17.39 -2.23
N ASP A 89 16.39 -16.61 -2.98
CA ASP A 89 16.08 -15.19 -3.29
C ASP A 89 14.69 -14.98 -3.91
N GLY A 90 14.21 -15.94 -4.70
CA GLY A 90 12.87 -15.88 -5.32
C GLY A 90 11.69 -16.06 -4.36
N SER A 91 11.91 -16.58 -3.14
CA SER A 91 10.83 -16.90 -2.19
C SER A 91 10.88 -16.08 -0.90
N LYS A 92 11.87 -15.20 -0.72
CA LYS A 92 11.98 -14.29 0.44
C LYS A 92 10.76 -13.39 0.63
N GLY A 93 10.01 -13.09 -0.43
CA GLY A 93 8.75 -12.36 -0.38
C GLY A 93 7.60 -13.13 0.29
N ARG A 94 7.65 -14.47 0.29
CA ARG A 94 6.65 -15.32 0.95
C ARG A 94 6.81 -15.34 2.48
N ALA A 95 8.01 -15.00 2.97
CA ALA A 95 8.35 -14.84 4.39
C ALA A 95 7.83 -13.52 4.99
N SER A 96 6.52 -13.28 4.89
CA SER A 96 5.87 -12.13 5.53
C SER A 96 5.38 -12.51 6.93
N LYS A 97 5.26 -11.53 7.83
CA LYS A 97 4.72 -11.75 9.18
C LYS A 97 3.30 -12.30 9.13
N SER A 98 2.46 -11.78 8.23
CA SER A 98 1.09 -12.26 8.04
C SER A 98 1.03 -13.70 7.54
N ASN A 99 1.91 -14.11 6.62
CA ASN A 99 1.95 -15.49 6.16
C ASN A 99 2.43 -16.43 7.27
N LEU A 100 3.42 -16.01 8.07
CA LEU A 100 3.94 -16.80 9.18
C LEU A 100 2.84 -17.06 10.23
N VAL A 101 2.13 -16.01 10.63
CA VAL A 101 1.00 -16.10 11.57
C VAL A 101 -0.11 -16.98 11.00
N ASN A 102 -0.51 -16.76 9.74
CA ASN A 102 -1.56 -17.58 9.11
C ASN A 102 -1.17 -19.06 9.03
N TYR A 103 0.09 -19.37 8.71
CA TYR A 103 0.56 -20.75 8.65
C TYR A 103 0.52 -21.40 10.03
N ALA A 104 1.05 -20.73 11.05
CA ALA A 104 1.01 -21.22 12.43
C ALA A 104 -0.43 -21.46 12.91
N VAL A 105 -1.34 -20.51 12.68
CA VAL A 105 -2.75 -20.65 13.05
C VAL A 105 -3.41 -21.80 12.31
N ASN A 106 -3.20 -21.95 11.00
CA ASN A 106 -3.78 -23.05 10.24
C ASN A 106 -3.24 -24.41 10.69
N THR A 107 -1.94 -24.50 11.01
CA THR A 107 -1.35 -25.73 11.56
C THR A 107 -1.98 -26.09 12.91
N LEU A 108 -2.18 -25.11 13.79
CA LEU A 108 -2.85 -25.33 15.08
C LEU A 108 -4.31 -25.75 14.90
N LEU A 109 -5.05 -25.10 14.01
CA LEU A 109 -6.45 -25.46 13.72
C LEU A 109 -6.56 -26.88 13.17
N ARG A 110 -5.65 -27.26 12.27
CA ARG A 110 -5.59 -28.60 11.71
C ARG A 110 -5.23 -29.65 12.77
N GLU A 111 -4.27 -29.34 13.66
CA GLU A 111 -3.95 -30.23 14.77
C GLU A 111 -5.12 -30.43 15.72
N ILE A 112 -5.89 -29.36 15.99
CA ILE A 112 -7.12 -29.42 16.79
C ILE A 112 -8.17 -30.28 16.11
N GLU A 113 -8.33 -30.18 14.79
CA GLU A 113 -9.27 -30.99 14.02
C GLU A 113 -8.87 -32.47 14.00
N GLU A 114 -7.58 -32.77 13.80
CA GLU A 114 -7.08 -34.15 13.70
C GLU A 114 -7.00 -34.87 15.05
N LYS A 115 -6.58 -34.18 16.12
CA LYS A 115 -6.32 -34.79 17.45
C LYS A 115 -7.42 -34.50 18.48
N GLY A 116 -8.30 -33.54 18.22
CA GLY A 116 -9.37 -33.16 19.14
C GLY A 116 -8.87 -32.85 20.56
N VAL A 117 -9.59 -33.40 21.54
CA VAL A 117 -9.34 -33.23 22.99
C VAL A 117 -7.95 -33.71 23.41
N ASP A 118 -7.35 -34.61 22.63
CA ASP A 118 -6.01 -35.12 22.90
C ASP A 118 -4.88 -34.24 22.44
N SER A 119 -5.16 -33.17 21.69
CA SER A 119 -4.15 -32.20 21.31
C SER A 119 -3.52 -31.55 22.54
N ALA A 120 -2.18 -31.47 22.56
CA ALA A 120 -1.44 -30.79 23.63
C ALA A 120 -1.86 -29.32 23.77
N VAL A 121 -2.30 -28.71 22.67
CA VAL A 121 -2.82 -27.35 22.61
C VAL A 121 -4.13 -27.23 23.39
N ILE A 122 -5.09 -28.14 23.20
CA ILE A 122 -6.36 -28.10 23.95
C ILE A 122 -6.12 -28.38 25.43
N LYS A 123 -5.27 -29.35 25.76
CA LYS A 123 -4.91 -29.67 27.16
C LYS A 123 -4.30 -28.46 27.87
N THR A 124 -3.35 -27.77 27.24
CA THR A 124 -2.74 -26.55 27.82
C THR A 124 -3.72 -25.39 27.93
N ILE A 125 -4.68 -25.23 27.02
CA ILE A 125 -5.73 -24.20 27.13
C ILE A 125 -6.72 -24.51 28.26
N LEU A 126 -7.12 -25.78 28.40
CA LEU A 126 -8.04 -26.23 29.45
C LEU A 126 -7.41 -26.12 30.84
N GLU A 127 -6.16 -26.57 30.99
CA GLU A 127 -5.41 -26.47 32.25
C GLU A 127 -5.21 -25.02 32.69
N LYS A 128 -4.98 -24.11 31.73
CA LYS A 128 -4.82 -22.68 32.01
C LYS A 128 -6.12 -21.97 32.39
N LYS A 129 -7.28 -22.58 32.12
CA LYS A 129 -8.59 -22.09 32.61
C LYS A 129 -8.97 -22.63 34.00
N LEU A 130 -8.34 -23.71 34.44
CA LEU A 130 -8.63 -24.38 35.71
C LEU A 130 -7.77 -23.88 36.89
N LYS A 131 -6.75 -23.05 36.60
CA LYS A 131 -6.00 -22.27 37.59
C LYS A 131 -6.48 -20.83 37.60
#